data_AF-I4BAP1-F1
#
_entry.id   AF-I4BAP1-F1
#
_cell.length_a   1.000
_cell.length_b   1.000
_cell.length_c   1.000
_cell.angle_alpha   90.00
_cell.angle_beta   90.00
_cell.angle_gamma   90.00
#
_symmetry.space_group_name_H-M   'P 1'
#
loop_
_entity.id
_entity.type
_entity.pdbx_description
1 polymer ?
#
loop_
_entity_poly.entity_id
_entity_poly.type
_entity_poly.pdbx_seq_one_letter_code
_entity_poly.pdbx_strand_id
1 'polypeptide(L)' 'MNAAVLQKSATATRRVTANLPHKLLIEAQQISGKGITETLILGLEMLRRRRAFETGRSLKGKLTLDIDIETSRERRR' A
#
# COMPACT_ATOMS: atom_id res chain seq x y z
N MET A 1 21.97 15.31 9.49
CA MET A 1 22.08 14.14 8.61
C MET A 1 20.96 14.24 7.57
N ASN A 2 21.32 14.28 6.29
CA ASN A 2 20.71 15.14 5.28
C ASN A 2 19.35 14.66 4.71
N ALA A 3 18.36 15.55 4.74
CA ALA A 3 17.06 15.41 4.06
C ALA A 3 17.15 15.45 2.51
N ALA A 4 18.34 15.69 1.95
CA ALA A 4 18.57 15.87 0.51
C ALA A 4 18.62 14.57 -0.31
N VAL A 5 18.63 13.39 0.32
CA VAL A 5 18.68 12.09 -0.40
C VAL A 5 17.29 11.61 -0.86
N LEU A 6 16.21 12.18 -0.31
CA LEU A 6 14.83 11.71 -0.56
C LEU A 6 14.18 12.25 -1.85
N GLN A 7 14.83 13.15 -2.59
CA GLN A 7 14.21 13.81 -3.76
C GLN A 7 14.61 13.23 -5.13
N LYS A 8 15.56 12.27 -5.20
CA LYS A 8 16.06 11.76 -6.50
C LYS A 8 15.41 10.45 -6.98
N SER A 9 14.38 9.93 -6.33
CA SER A 9 13.97 8.52 -6.49
C SER A 9 12.47 8.28 -6.73
N ALA A 10 11.73 9.25 -7.28
CA ALA A 10 10.30 9.03 -7.56
C ALA A 10 10.05 8.15 -8.81
N THR A 11 11.03 8.02 -9.71
CA THR A 11 10.85 7.39 -11.03
C THR A 11 11.93 6.39 -11.44
N ALA A 12 12.99 6.21 -10.65
CA ALA A 12 14.08 5.31 -11.01
C ALA A 12 13.83 3.88 -10.49
N THR A 13 13.68 2.91 -11.40
CA THR A 13 13.65 1.49 -11.06
C THR A 13 15.03 1.04 -10.60
N ARG A 14 15.12 0.46 -9.40
CA ARG A 14 16.35 -0.13 -8.85
C ARG A 14 16.27 -1.65 -8.91
N ARG A 15 17.24 -2.30 -9.57
CA ARG A 15 17.41 -3.76 -9.48
C ARG A 15 17.86 -4.15 -8.08
N VAL A 16 17.21 -5.16 -7.51
CA VAL A 16 17.52 -5.69 -6.18
C VAL A 16 17.73 -7.20 -6.26
N THR A 17 18.64 -7.72 -5.44
CA THR A 17 18.83 -9.16 -5.23
C THR A 17 18.45 -9.46 -3.79
N ALA A 18 17.53 -10.40 -3.57
CA ALA A 18 17.05 -10.75 -2.24
C ALA A 18 16.80 -12.25 -2.17
N ASN A 19 17.11 -12.84 -1.01
CA ASN A 19 16.76 -14.22 -0.71
C ASN A 19 15.33 -14.24 -0.17
N LEU A 20 14.41 -14.86 -0.91
CA LEU A 20 13.01 -14.98 -0.54
C LEU A 20 12.67 -16.44 -0.25
N PRO A 21 11.86 -16.76 0.77
CA PRO A 21 11.36 -18.11 0.98
C PRO A 21 10.61 -18.58 -0.26
N HIS A 22 11.00 -19.74 -0.80
CA HIS A 22 10.46 -20.24 -2.07
C HIS A 22 8.94 -20.39 -2.02
N LYS A 23 8.42 -21.02 -0.97
CA LYS A 23 6.99 -21.25 -0.77
C LYS A 23 6.19 -19.94 -0.74
N LEU A 24 6.69 -18.93 -0.04
CA LEU A 24 6.04 -17.61 0.03
C LEU A 24 5.94 -16.96 -1.34
N LEU A 25 7.01 -17.03 -2.14
CA LEU A 25 7.03 -16.44 -3.47
C LEU A 25 6.02 -17.12 -4.40
N ILE A 26 5.98 -18.46 -4.39
CA ILE A 26 5.03 -19.24 -5.20
C ILE A 26 3.59 -18.91 -4.83
N GLU A 27 3.25 -18.94 -3.53
CA GLU A 27 1.89 -18.63 -3.07
C GLU A 27 1.48 -17.20 -3.44
N ALA A 28 2.39 -16.23 -3.25
CA ALA A 28 2.13 -14.84 -3.62
C ALA A 28 1.87 -14.67 -5.12
N GLN A 29 2.62 -15.38 -5.98
CA GLN A 29 2.42 -15.37 -7.42
C GLN A 29 1.11 -16.04 -7.85
N GLN A 30 0.71 -17.14 -7.20
CA GLN A 30 -0.57 -17.80 -7.46
C GLN A 30 -1.75 -16.89 -7.11
N ILE A 31 -1.68 -16.19 -5.97
CA ILE A 31 -2.70 -15.24 -5.53
C ILE A 31 -2.74 -14.02 -6.44
N SER A 32 -1.58 -13.49 -6.83
CA SER A 32 -1.51 -12.28 -7.65
C SER A 32 -1.83 -12.54 -9.12
N GLY A 33 -1.64 -13.76 -9.61
CA GLY A 33 -1.72 -14.12 -11.03
C GLY A 33 -0.64 -13.47 -11.89
N LYS A 34 0.47 -13.02 -11.29
CA LYS A 34 1.51 -12.21 -11.93
C LYS A 34 2.91 -12.80 -11.80
N GLY A 35 3.85 -12.23 -12.55
CA GLY A 35 5.28 -12.52 -12.41
C GLY A 35 5.84 -12.08 -11.05
N ILE A 36 7.10 -12.44 -10.80
CA ILE A 36 7.80 -12.16 -9.52
C ILE A 36 7.82 -10.66 -9.26
N THR A 37 8.28 -9.87 -10.23
CA THR A 37 8.46 -8.42 -10.08
C THR A 37 7.14 -7.72 -9.75
N GLU A 38 6.08 -7.99 -10.50
CA GLU A 38 4.79 -7.35 -10.31
C GLU A 38 4.12 -7.79 -8.99
N THR A 39 4.34 -9.04 -8.58
CA THR A 39 3.88 -9.55 -7.28
C THR A 39 4.59 -8.81 -6.14
N LEU A 40 5.90 -8.60 -6.24
CA LEU A 40 6.66 -7.84 -5.24
C LEU A 40 6.24 -6.37 -5.20
N ILE A 41 6.01 -5.73 -6.36
CA ILE A 41 5.48 -4.37 -6.44
C ILE A 41 4.12 -4.29 -5.73
N LEU A 42 3.21 -5.22 -6.02
CA LEU A 42 1.89 -5.29 -5.37
C LEU A 42 2.03 -5.36 -3.85
N GLY A 43 2.89 -6.25 -3.34
CA GLY A 43 3.14 -6.38 -1.90
C GLY A 43 3.69 -5.09 -1.27
N LEU A 44 4.65 -4.43 -1.92
CA LEU A 44 5.21 -3.16 -1.45
C LEU A 44 4.18 -2.03 -1.45
N GLU A 45 3.30 -1.99 -2.46
CA GLU A 45 2.20 -1.02 -2.49
C GLU A 45 1.20 -1.25 -1.37
N MET A 46 0.87 -2.50 -1.04
CA MET A 46 0.00 -2.83 0.08
C MET A 46 0.61 -2.35 1.40
N LEU A 47 1.92 -2.55 1.60
CA LEU A 47 2.64 -2.01 2.76
C LEU A 47 2.62 -0.48 2.81
N ARG A 48 2.79 0.19 1.66
CA ARG A 48 2.69 1.66 1.57
C ARG A 48 1.32 2.16 2.02
N ARG A 49 0.24 1.49 1.58
CA ARG A 49 -1.15 1.87 1.92
C ARG A 49 -1.49 1.56 3.39
N ARG A 50 -0.82 0.58 4.01
CA ARG A 50 -1.09 0.17 5.39
C ARG A 50 -1.00 1.33 6.39
N ARG A 51 -0.05 2.26 6.24
CA ARG A 51 0.08 3.41 7.16
C ARG A 51 -1.18 4.26 7.20
N ALA A 52 -1.78 4.57 6.05
CA ALA A 52 -3.01 5.35 6.00
C ALA A 52 -4.17 4.62 6.68
N PHE A 53 -4.26 3.30 6.48
CA PHE A 53 -5.25 2.45 7.15
C PHE A 53 -5.07 2.44 8.67
N GLU A 54 -3.85 2.22 9.17
CA GLU A 54 -3.58 2.21 10.62
C GLU A 54 -3.85 3.59 11.25
N THR A 55 -3.47 4.68 10.58
CA THR A 55 -3.79 6.05 11.02
C THR A 55 -5.29 6.26 11.10
N GLY A 56 -6.05 5.95 10.05
CA GLY A 56 -7.51 6.06 10.04
C GLY A 56 -8.16 5.19 11.12
N ARG A 57 -7.68 3.96 11.30
CA ARG A 57 -8.13 3.06 12.37
C ARG A 57 -7.89 3.64 13.76
N SER A 58 -6.76 4.31 13.97
CA SER A 58 -6.44 4.94 15.27
C SER A 58 -7.35 6.12 15.64
N LEU A 59 -8.00 6.74 14.64
CA LEU A 59 -8.95 7.85 14.80
C LEU A 59 -10.38 7.35 15.08
N LYS A 60 -10.66 6.05 14.87
CA LYS A 60 -11.97 5.45 15.13
C LYS A 60 -12.34 5.62 16.60
N GLY A 61 -13.47 6.28 16.87
CA GLY A 61 -13.96 6.56 18.22
C GLY A 61 -13.33 7.79 18.90
N LYS A 62 -12.29 8.39 18.30
CA LYS A 62 -11.71 9.67 18.76
C LYS A 62 -12.23 10.87 17.97
N LEU A 63 -12.65 10.63 16.73
CA LEU A 63 -13.20 11.64 15.86
C LEU A 63 -14.72 11.51 15.81
N THR A 64 -15.41 12.50 16.36
CA THR A 64 -16.85 12.67 16.16
C THR A 64 -17.06 13.24 14.76
N LEU A 65 -17.44 12.38 13.84
CA LEU A 65 -17.78 12.76 12.47
C LEU A 65 -19.27 13.08 12.42
N ASP A 66 -19.60 14.37 12.43
CA ASP A 66 -20.94 14.84 12.12
C ASP A 66 -21.08 14.92 10.60
N ILE A 67 -21.47 13.80 10.01
CA ILE A 67 -21.62 13.66 8.56
C ILE A 67 -23.06 13.23 8.31
N ASP A 68 -23.79 14.06 7.56
CA ASP A 68 -25.08 13.66 7.00
C ASP A 68 -24.83 12.63 5.89
N ILE A 69 -25.13 11.38 6.23
CA ILE A 69 -24.89 10.21 5.39
C ILE A 69 -25.76 10.24 4.13
N GLU A 70 -26.94 10.87 4.17
CA GLU A 70 -27.87 10.92 3.04
C GLU A 70 -27.39 11.91 1.97
N THR A 71 -26.87 13.07 2.39
CA THR A 71 -26.29 14.05 1.46
C THR A 71 -24.89 13.67 0.99
N SER A 72 -24.10 13.00 1.83
CA SER A 72 -22.69 12.66 1.52
C SER A 72 -22.52 11.46 0.59
N ARG A 73 -23.56 10.63 0.39
CA ARG A 73 -23.50 9.46 -0.49
C ARG A 73 -23.74 9.86 -1.95
N GLU A 74 -22.68 10.17 -2.69
CA GLU A 74 -22.74 10.31 -4.15
C GLU A 74 -22.86 8.95 -4.87
N ARG A 75 -23.93 8.15 -4.68
CA ARG A 75 -24.46 7.24 -5.74
C ARG A 75 -25.80 6.56 -5.41
N ARG A 76 -26.82 6.87 -6.22
CA ARG A 76 -27.62 5.89 -7.00
C ARG A 76 -28.42 6.60 -8.13
N ARG A 77 -27.81 6.74 -9.30
CA ARG A 77 -28.47 6.59 -10.61
C ARG A 77 -27.56 5.74 -11.47
#